data_AF-A0A1B8SL55-F1
#
_entry.id   AF-A0A1B8SL55-F1
#
_cell.length_a   1.000
_cell.length_b   1.000
_cell.length_c   1.000
_cell.angle_alpha   90.00
_cell.angle_beta   90.00
_cell.angle_gamma   90.00
#
_symmetry.space_group_name_H-M   'P 1'
#
loop_
_entity.id
_entity.type
_entity.pdbx_description
1 polymer ?
#
loop_
_entity_poly.entity_id
_entity_poly.type
_entity_poly.pdbx_seq_one_letter_code
_entity_poly.pdbx_strand_id
1 'polypeptide(L)'
;MQSGFAHLKQTIDDAKNRGDFSGGSLGYLSWKDKDRKIVRFLTDDPIIADFHEFIVTNDGKTKSFIIDPDKGDFVTKYATPSPEVGGGLGWRMDYRTKQPSEHKPVKKGVVVAVERQLVPRQGGGFDVVDLIEDIDFKGESFKSRNFGLITQGLKNFWNSLIGYHGLYGTICDRDYSIERVGADKHTEYRIVPVDPVDELRDLKVVQEFYGYGREWNDDDPERFLFCPQTLHEWADYHSSEERAKFWLLPKADEPPVNGNPADAPAFAQSSPSAPAFSDTSTPDEAQAAPQVAPPTGTDFASLRAKLMPHAPQAQKA
;
A
#
# COMPACT_ATOMS: atom_id res chain seq x y z
N MET A 1 -26.62 6.47 13.86
CA MET A 1 -26.30 6.89 12.49
C MET A 1 -25.43 8.15 12.59
N GLN A 2 -24.11 7.99 12.56
CA GLN A 2 -23.19 9.11 12.43
C GLN A 2 -23.11 9.50 10.94
N SER A 3 -23.17 10.80 10.65
CA SER A 3 -23.10 11.33 9.28
C SER A 3 -21.74 11.04 8.63
N GLY A 4 -21.67 10.93 7.30
CA GLY A 4 -20.40 10.70 6.57
C GLY A 4 -19.26 11.67 6.91
N PHE A 5 -19.57 12.91 7.30
CA PHE A 5 -18.58 13.89 7.77
C PHE A 5 -17.97 13.57 9.14
N ALA A 6 -18.70 12.86 10.01
CA ALA A 6 -18.18 12.40 11.30
C ALA A 6 -17.20 11.25 11.11
N HIS A 7 -17.48 10.36 10.15
CA HIS A 7 -16.58 9.29 9.76
C HIS A 7 -15.30 9.85 9.13
N LEU A 8 -15.43 10.80 8.19
CA LEU A 8 -14.27 11.48 7.60
C LEU A 8 -13.41 12.19 8.65
N LYS A 9 -14.03 12.87 9.63
CA LYS A 9 -13.31 13.52 10.72
C LYS A 9 -12.58 12.52 11.60
N GLN A 10 -13.19 11.38 11.90
CA GLN A 10 -12.57 10.29 12.63
C GLN A 10 -11.39 9.68 11.84
N THR A 11 -11.56 9.39 10.55
CA THR A 11 -10.47 8.92 9.66
C THR A 11 -9.32 9.92 9.60
N ILE A 12 -9.62 11.23 9.55
CA ILE A 12 -8.62 12.29 9.55
C ILE A 12 -7.89 12.36 10.91
N ASP A 13 -8.61 12.28 12.02
CA ASP A 13 -8.02 12.36 13.36
C ASP A 13 -7.21 11.08 13.68
N ASP A 14 -7.66 9.92 13.22
CA ASP A 14 -6.92 8.66 13.26
C ASP A 14 -5.65 8.75 12.40
N ALA A 15 -5.73 9.30 11.19
CA ALA A 15 -4.57 9.50 10.32
C ALA A 15 -3.54 10.50 10.91
N LYS A 16 -4.00 11.59 11.56
CA LYS A 16 -3.13 12.54 12.27
C LYS A 16 -2.40 11.90 13.45
N ASN A 17 -3.04 10.95 14.12
CA ASN A 17 -2.46 10.23 15.27
C ASN A 17 -1.58 9.04 14.86
N ARG A 18 -1.62 8.61 13.60
CA ARG A 18 -0.88 7.44 13.04
C ARG A 18 0.47 7.81 12.41
N GLY A 19 1.23 8.71 13.02
CA GLY A 19 2.60 9.03 12.56
C GLY A 19 3.40 7.78 12.20
N ASP A 20 3.90 7.72 10.96
CA ASP A 20 4.68 6.62 10.37
C ASP A 20 4.20 5.18 10.71
N PHE A 21 2.89 4.96 10.88
CA PHE A 21 2.34 3.67 11.32
C PHE A 21 1.80 2.81 10.16
N SER A 22 2.30 1.57 10.04
CA SER A 22 1.93 0.59 9.00
C SER A 22 0.78 -0.35 9.36
N GLY A 23 0.33 -0.42 10.61
CA GLY A 23 -0.67 -1.42 11.01
C GLY A 23 -2.13 -1.01 10.81
N GLY A 24 -2.43 0.28 10.67
CA GLY A 24 -3.81 0.79 10.66
C GLY A 24 -4.29 1.30 9.31
N SER A 25 -3.40 1.38 8.32
CA SER A 25 -3.69 1.91 6.99
C SER A 25 -3.12 1.00 5.93
N LEU A 26 -3.72 0.98 4.74
CA LEU A 26 -3.17 0.22 3.62
C LEU A 26 -1.76 0.71 3.26
N GLY A 27 -0.80 -0.20 3.28
CA GLY A 27 0.51 0.01 2.69
C GLY A 27 0.46 -0.04 1.16
N TYR A 28 1.62 0.10 0.51
CA TYR A 28 1.74 -0.13 -0.94
C TYR A 28 2.41 -1.47 -1.20
N LEU A 29 1.75 -2.31 -2.01
CA LEU A 29 2.38 -3.51 -2.56
C LEU A 29 3.15 -3.10 -3.82
N SER A 30 4.47 -3.20 -3.73
CA SER A 30 5.40 -2.85 -4.80
C SER A 30 6.36 -4.00 -5.08
N TRP A 31 6.97 -3.97 -6.26
CA TRP A 31 7.91 -4.99 -6.73
C TRP A 31 9.23 -4.34 -7.09
N LYS A 32 10.33 -4.94 -6.62
CA LYS A 32 11.69 -4.67 -7.12
C LYS A 32 11.94 -5.47 -8.40
N ASP A 33 13.02 -5.18 -9.11
CA ASP A 33 13.45 -6.05 -10.20
C ASP A 33 13.66 -7.48 -9.68
N LYS A 34 13.08 -8.46 -10.37
CA LYS A 34 13.06 -9.91 -10.06
C LYS A 34 12.31 -10.26 -8.78
N ASP A 35 11.60 -9.31 -8.18
CA ASP A 35 10.73 -9.59 -7.04
C ASP A 35 9.47 -10.29 -7.52
N ARG A 36 8.98 -11.22 -6.71
CA ARG A 36 7.78 -12.00 -6.97
C ARG A 36 6.91 -12.04 -5.72
N LYS A 37 5.65 -11.68 -5.90
CA LYS A 37 4.62 -11.72 -4.85
C LYS A 37 3.43 -12.53 -5.32
N ILE A 38 2.76 -13.22 -4.41
CA ILE A 38 1.45 -13.81 -4.68
C ILE A 38 0.43 -12.91 -4.01
N VAL A 39 -0.58 -12.49 -4.77
CA VAL A 39 -1.60 -11.57 -4.27
C VAL A 39 -2.99 -12.09 -4.58
N ARG A 40 -3.93 -11.80 -3.69
CA ARG A 40 -5.37 -11.90 -3.96
C ARG A 40 -6.00 -10.53 -3.98
N PHE A 41 -6.66 -10.19 -5.08
CA PHE A 41 -7.41 -8.95 -5.19
C PHE A 41 -8.70 -9.04 -4.36
N LEU A 42 -9.01 -7.98 -3.61
CA LEU A 42 -10.25 -7.91 -2.81
C LEU A 42 -11.40 -7.21 -3.55
N THR A 43 -11.10 -6.60 -4.69
CA THR A 43 -12.06 -5.93 -5.57
C THR A 43 -11.68 -6.12 -7.04
N ASP A 44 -12.68 -6.19 -7.90
CA ASP A 44 -12.57 -6.22 -9.37
C ASP A 44 -12.83 -4.85 -10.02
N ASP A 45 -13.09 -3.82 -9.20
CA ASP A 45 -13.32 -2.44 -9.61
C ASP A 45 -12.13 -1.53 -9.23
N PRO A 46 -11.06 -1.48 -10.05
CA PRO A 46 -9.92 -0.62 -9.77
C PRO A 46 -10.27 0.85 -10.01
N ILE A 47 -9.83 1.72 -9.10
CA ILE A 47 -9.92 3.17 -9.31
C ILE A 47 -8.88 3.58 -10.34
N ILE A 48 -9.34 4.26 -11.40
CA ILE A 48 -8.47 4.89 -12.39
C ILE A 48 -8.47 6.40 -12.10
N ALA A 49 -7.33 6.92 -11.65
CA ALA A 49 -7.20 8.33 -11.30
C ALA A 49 -5.87 8.91 -11.77
N ASP A 50 -5.81 10.23 -11.85
CA ASP A 50 -4.59 10.97 -12.07
C ASP A 50 -3.90 11.25 -10.73
N PHE A 51 -2.58 11.09 -10.69
CA PHE A 51 -1.77 11.23 -9.48
C PHE A 51 -0.72 12.32 -9.64
N HIS A 52 -0.57 13.13 -8.61
CA HIS A 52 0.65 13.91 -8.39
C HIS A 52 1.59 13.09 -7.52
N GLU A 53 2.74 12.70 -8.07
CA GLU A 53 3.69 11.81 -7.39
C GLU A 53 4.94 12.55 -6.92
N PHE A 54 5.50 12.07 -5.80
CA PHE A 54 6.73 12.58 -5.21
C PHE A 54 6.70 14.08 -4.87
N ILE A 55 5.53 14.55 -4.41
CA ILE A 55 5.32 15.94 -4.05
C ILE A 55 5.99 16.22 -2.71
N VAL A 56 6.82 17.26 -2.66
CA VAL A 56 7.50 17.73 -1.45
C VAL A 56 6.46 18.30 -0.49
N THR A 57 6.47 17.78 0.74
CA THR A 57 5.54 18.14 1.81
C THR A 57 6.23 18.90 2.94
N ASN A 58 5.44 19.50 3.83
CA ASN A 58 5.90 20.35 4.93
C ASN A 58 6.71 19.63 6.02
N ASP A 59 6.81 18.30 5.95
CA ASP A 59 7.70 17.46 6.75
C ASP A 59 9.05 17.19 6.06
N GLY A 60 9.29 17.79 4.88
CA GLY A 60 10.48 17.57 4.06
C GLY A 60 10.51 16.21 3.35
N LYS A 61 9.49 15.35 3.53
CA LYS A 61 9.35 14.08 2.82
C LYS A 61 8.60 14.30 1.51
N THR A 62 8.49 13.24 0.72
CA THR A 62 7.65 13.23 -0.48
C THR A 62 6.41 12.35 -0.27
N LYS A 63 5.29 12.78 -0.85
CA LYS A 63 4.03 12.03 -0.84
C LYS A 63 3.35 12.11 -2.19
N SER A 64 2.49 11.12 -2.47
CA SER A 64 1.60 11.14 -3.63
C SER A 64 0.20 11.60 -3.23
N PHE A 65 -0.50 12.23 -4.17
CA PHE A 65 -1.85 12.78 -4.03
C PHE A 65 -2.71 12.33 -5.22
N ILE A 66 -3.97 12.05 -4.96
CA ILE A 66 -4.95 11.74 -5.99
C ILE A 66 -5.60 13.03 -6.45
N ILE A 67 -5.80 13.16 -7.76
CA ILE A 67 -6.60 14.20 -8.37
C ILE A 67 -7.99 13.64 -8.60
N ASP A 68 -8.95 14.17 -7.85
CA ASP A 68 -10.37 13.88 -8.04
C ASP A 68 -10.96 15.01 -8.90
N PRO A 69 -11.50 14.71 -10.10
CA PRO A 69 -12.01 15.72 -11.02
C PRO A 69 -13.21 16.50 -10.45
N ASP A 70 -13.97 15.91 -9.53
CA ASP A 70 -15.15 16.54 -8.94
C ASP A 70 -14.77 17.46 -7.77
N LYS A 71 -13.65 17.17 -7.08
CA LYS A 71 -13.14 17.99 -5.96
C LYS A 71 -12.13 19.05 -6.40
N GLY A 72 -11.33 18.75 -7.44
CA GLY A 72 -10.31 19.61 -8.02
C GLY A 72 -8.86 19.21 -7.65
N ASP A 73 -7.90 19.90 -8.26
CA ASP A 73 -6.47 19.68 -8.04
C ASP A 73 -5.95 20.50 -6.86
N PHE A 74 -5.94 19.90 -5.68
CA PHE A 74 -5.48 20.57 -4.46
C PHE A 74 -3.96 20.69 -4.36
N VAL A 75 -3.17 19.86 -5.05
CA VAL A 75 -1.72 20.06 -5.07
C VAL A 75 -1.39 21.35 -5.80
N THR A 76 -1.95 21.54 -6.99
CA THR A 76 -1.77 22.78 -7.76
C THR A 76 -2.34 23.99 -7.02
N LYS A 77 -3.46 23.83 -6.29
CA LYS A 77 -4.06 24.91 -5.48
C LYS A 77 -3.17 25.38 -4.33
N TYR A 78 -2.46 24.46 -3.67
CA TYR A 78 -1.68 24.74 -2.45
C TYR A 78 -0.16 24.75 -2.68
N ALA A 79 0.31 24.46 -3.89
CA ALA A 79 1.72 24.55 -4.23
C ALA A 79 2.25 25.98 -4.09
N THR A 80 3.51 26.11 -3.72
CA THR A 80 4.17 27.41 -3.68
C THR A 80 4.38 27.94 -5.11
N PRO A 81 4.43 29.27 -5.31
CA PRO A 81 4.54 29.86 -6.64
C PRO A 81 5.80 29.44 -7.42
N SER A 82 6.88 29.09 -6.71
CA SER A 82 8.13 28.61 -7.29
C SER A 82 8.86 27.64 -6.34
N PRO A 83 9.77 26.80 -6.84
CA PRO A 83 10.56 25.87 -6.04
C PRO A 83 11.37 26.52 -4.92
N GLU A 84 11.86 27.73 -5.15
CA GLU A 84 12.71 28.47 -4.22
C GLU A 84 11.90 29.07 -3.06
N VAL A 85 10.60 29.29 -3.29
CA VAL A 85 9.70 29.86 -2.29
C VAL A 85 9.11 28.74 -1.44
N GLY A 86 9.28 28.86 -0.13
CA GLY A 86 8.70 27.93 0.84
C GLY A 86 9.30 26.53 0.80
N GLY A 87 10.53 26.35 0.29
CA GLY A 87 11.22 25.05 0.28
C GLY A 87 10.65 24.05 -0.74
N GLY A 88 9.96 24.53 -1.77
CA GLY A 88 9.44 23.69 -2.85
C GLY A 88 8.17 22.91 -2.50
N LEU A 89 7.39 23.34 -1.50
CA LEU A 89 6.14 22.68 -1.13
C LEU A 89 5.17 22.61 -2.31
N GLY A 90 4.63 21.41 -2.55
CA GLY A 90 3.74 21.17 -3.68
C GLY A 90 4.46 20.92 -5.01
N TRP A 91 5.79 21.03 -5.07
CA TRP A 91 6.58 20.68 -6.25
C TRP A 91 6.99 19.20 -6.22
N ARG A 92 7.20 18.62 -7.40
CA ARG A 92 7.67 17.23 -7.51
C ARG A 92 9.19 17.17 -7.33
N MET A 93 9.66 16.30 -6.44
CA MET A 93 11.08 15.95 -6.37
C MET A 93 11.47 15.08 -7.57
N ASP A 94 12.35 15.57 -8.44
CA ASP A 94 12.91 14.77 -9.53
C ASP A 94 13.99 13.84 -8.96
N TYR A 95 13.78 12.52 -9.11
CA TYR A 95 14.67 11.54 -8.49
C TYR A 95 16.08 11.53 -9.10
N ARG A 96 16.25 11.93 -10.37
CA ARG A 96 17.53 11.89 -11.06
C ARG A 96 18.41 13.08 -10.69
N THR A 97 17.80 14.25 -10.60
CA THR A 97 18.49 15.52 -10.32
C THR A 97 18.46 15.89 -8.84
N LYS A 98 17.56 15.28 -8.06
CA LYS A 98 17.26 15.63 -6.66
C LYS A 98 16.88 17.10 -6.49
N GLN A 99 16.26 17.68 -7.52
CA GLN A 99 15.77 19.06 -7.51
C GLN A 99 14.24 19.07 -7.65
N PRO A 100 13.55 20.05 -7.04
CA PRO A 100 12.14 20.24 -7.29
C PRO A 100 11.90 20.63 -8.76
N SER A 101 10.83 20.09 -9.32
CA SER A 101 10.44 20.22 -10.72
C SER A 101 8.92 20.28 -10.82
N GLU A 102 8.41 20.76 -11.94
CA GLU A 102 6.98 20.83 -12.18
C GLU A 102 6.36 19.42 -12.08
N HIS A 103 5.37 19.27 -11.22
CA HIS A 103 4.60 18.04 -11.12
C HIS A 103 3.73 17.85 -12.36
N LYS A 104 3.66 16.61 -12.84
CA LYS A 104 2.80 16.24 -13.97
C LYS A 104 1.89 15.11 -13.53
N PRO A 105 0.57 15.26 -13.68
CA PRO A 105 -0.36 14.18 -13.40
C PRO A 105 0.01 12.91 -14.18
N VAL A 106 0.04 11.78 -13.48
CA VAL A 106 0.23 10.46 -14.07
C VAL A 106 -1.00 9.61 -13.81
N LYS A 107 -1.60 9.08 -14.87
CA LYS A 107 -2.76 8.20 -14.76
C LYS A 107 -2.35 6.80 -14.30
N LYS A 108 -2.96 6.33 -13.21
CA LYS A 108 -2.72 4.99 -12.65
C LYS A 108 -4.02 4.28 -12.31
N GLY A 109 -3.95 2.96 -12.30
CA GLY A 109 -4.97 2.11 -11.70
C GLY A 109 -4.56 1.73 -10.29
N VAL A 110 -5.54 1.66 -9.39
CA VAL A 110 -5.35 1.28 -8.00
C VAL A 110 -6.36 0.22 -7.58
N VAL A 111 -5.90 -0.80 -6.86
CA VAL A 111 -6.75 -1.83 -6.25
C VAL A 111 -6.18 -2.25 -4.90
N VAL A 112 -7.03 -2.82 -4.05
CA VAL A 112 -6.62 -3.44 -2.79
C VAL A 112 -6.39 -4.92 -2.99
N ALA A 113 -5.29 -5.42 -2.41
CA ALA A 113 -4.99 -6.83 -2.39
C ALA A 113 -4.40 -7.25 -1.04
N VAL A 114 -4.44 -8.56 -0.79
CA VAL A 114 -3.74 -9.21 0.32
C VAL A 114 -2.58 -10.04 -0.23
N GLU A 115 -1.40 -9.90 0.37
CA GLU A 115 -0.24 -10.71 0.02
C GLU A 115 -0.34 -12.11 0.64
N ARG A 116 0.03 -13.10 -0.16
CA ARG A 116 0.01 -14.53 0.16
C ARG A 116 1.37 -15.13 -0.17
N GLN A 117 1.66 -16.29 0.40
CA GLN A 117 2.94 -16.98 0.24
C GLN A 117 2.74 -18.48 -0.02
N LEU A 118 3.74 -19.09 -0.66
CA LEU A 118 3.81 -20.54 -0.83
C LEU A 118 4.46 -21.17 0.39
N VAL A 119 3.77 -22.11 1.02
CA VAL A 119 4.30 -22.94 2.10
C VAL A 119 4.42 -24.38 1.61
N PRO A 120 5.59 -25.03 1.76
CA PRO A 120 5.75 -26.43 1.36
C PRO A 120 4.76 -27.35 2.07
N ARG A 121 4.09 -28.23 1.32
CA ARG A 121 3.17 -29.22 1.87
C ARG A 121 3.90 -30.55 2.14
N GLN A 122 3.58 -31.22 3.25
CA GLN A 122 4.03 -32.59 3.47
C GLN A 122 3.49 -33.51 2.36
N GLY A 123 4.39 -34.23 1.69
CA GLY A 123 4.06 -35.07 0.52
C GLY A 123 4.33 -34.40 -0.84
N GLY A 124 4.86 -33.18 -0.85
CA GLY A 124 5.23 -32.46 -2.07
C GLY A 124 4.20 -31.41 -2.50
N GLY A 125 4.65 -30.43 -3.28
CA GLY A 125 3.85 -29.28 -3.68
C GLY A 125 3.85 -28.15 -2.65
N PHE A 126 2.98 -27.16 -2.87
CA PHE A 126 2.89 -25.96 -2.05
C PHE A 126 1.43 -25.62 -1.75
N ASP A 127 1.18 -25.09 -0.55
CA ASP A 127 -0.05 -24.43 -0.15
C ASP A 127 0.10 -22.92 -0.32
N VAL A 128 -0.94 -22.25 -0.83
CA VAL A 128 -1.01 -20.78 -0.82
C VAL A 128 -1.73 -20.33 0.43
N VAL A 129 -1.01 -19.65 1.33
CA VAL A 129 -1.53 -19.14 2.60
C VAL A 129 -1.32 -17.64 2.72
N ASP A 130 -2.09 -16.96 3.56
CA ASP A 130 -1.90 -15.53 3.79
C ASP A 130 -0.51 -15.26 4.38
N LEU A 131 0.13 -14.15 3.96
CA LEU A 131 1.37 -13.68 4.60
C LEU A 131 0.99 -13.01 5.93
N ILE A 132 1.45 -13.61 7.03
CA ILE A 132 1.23 -13.10 8.38
C ILE A 132 2.55 -12.53 8.93
N GLU A 133 2.52 -11.28 9.34
CA GLU A 133 3.66 -10.56 9.90
C GLU A 133 3.36 -10.09 11.33
N ASP A 134 4.40 -9.89 12.13
CA ASP A 134 4.30 -9.25 13.44
C ASP A 134 4.37 -7.73 13.24
N ILE A 135 3.41 -7.02 13.82
CA ILE A 135 3.37 -5.56 13.81
C ILE A 135 3.38 -5.03 15.24
N ASP A 136 4.18 -3.99 15.48
CA ASP A 136 4.21 -3.31 16.77
C ASP A 136 3.26 -2.10 16.73
N PHE A 137 2.29 -2.08 17.63
CA PHE A 137 1.34 -0.99 17.78
C PHE A 137 1.16 -0.63 19.24
N LYS A 138 1.39 0.66 19.57
CA LYS A 138 1.26 1.19 20.94
C LYS A 138 2.07 0.39 21.98
N GLY A 139 3.20 -0.19 21.58
CA GLY A 139 4.08 -0.98 22.46
C GLY A 139 3.69 -2.45 22.63
N GLU A 140 2.67 -2.91 21.92
CA GLU A 140 2.24 -4.31 21.87
C GLU A 140 2.45 -4.90 20.46
N SER A 141 2.72 -6.19 20.38
CA SER A 141 2.94 -6.88 19.11
C SER A 141 1.71 -7.70 18.72
N PHE A 142 1.24 -7.53 17.49
CA PHE A 142 0.05 -8.20 16.95
C PHE A 142 0.39 -8.95 15.66
N LYS A 143 -0.37 -10.01 15.39
CA LYS A 143 -0.34 -10.69 14.09
C LYS A 143 -1.19 -9.91 13.09
N SER A 144 -0.61 -9.59 11.93
CA SER A 144 -1.28 -8.86 10.85
C SER A 144 -1.22 -9.65 9.55
N ARG A 145 -2.30 -9.61 8.77
CA ARG A 145 -2.21 -9.93 7.33
C ARG A 145 -1.56 -8.75 6.62
N ASN A 146 -0.81 -9.02 5.56
CA ASN A 146 -0.24 -7.95 4.74
C ASN A 146 -1.23 -7.49 3.66
N PHE A 147 -2.02 -6.46 3.97
CA PHE A 147 -2.89 -5.79 3.01
C PHE A 147 -2.19 -4.58 2.40
N GLY A 148 -2.40 -4.35 1.11
CA GLY A 148 -1.93 -3.13 0.50
C GLY A 148 -2.52 -2.78 -0.85
N LEU A 149 -2.16 -1.59 -1.28
CA LEU A 149 -2.58 -0.98 -2.53
C LEU A 149 -1.59 -1.33 -3.63
N ILE A 150 -2.10 -1.83 -4.73
CA ILE A 150 -1.35 -1.99 -5.96
C ILE A 150 -1.65 -0.78 -6.83
N THR A 151 -0.69 0.15 -6.89
CA THR A 151 -0.79 1.40 -7.67
C THR A 151 0.15 1.31 -8.87
N GLN A 152 -0.38 1.00 -10.05
CA GLN A 152 0.44 0.68 -11.22
C GLN A 152 -0.04 1.38 -12.50
N GLY A 153 0.89 1.57 -13.43
CA GLY A 153 0.60 2.17 -14.74
C GLY A 153 -0.27 1.27 -15.61
N LEU A 154 -1.21 1.87 -16.34
CA LEU A 154 -2.26 1.17 -17.10
C LEU A 154 -1.71 0.14 -18.10
N LYS A 155 -0.71 0.51 -18.90
CA LYS A 155 -0.27 -0.30 -20.03
C LYS A 155 0.52 -1.56 -19.63
N ASN A 156 1.41 -1.45 -18.64
CA ASN A 156 2.37 -2.52 -18.35
C ASN A 156 1.84 -3.55 -17.35
N PHE A 157 0.91 -3.16 -16.48
CA PHE A 157 0.39 -4.01 -15.42
C PHE A 157 -1.05 -4.46 -15.70
N TRP A 158 -1.94 -3.51 -15.98
CA TRP A 158 -3.38 -3.78 -16.00
C TRP A 158 -3.87 -4.54 -17.24
N ASN A 159 -3.17 -4.44 -18.37
CA ASN A 159 -3.56 -5.14 -19.60
C ASN A 159 -3.72 -6.67 -19.41
N SER A 160 -2.82 -7.30 -18.65
CA SER A 160 -2.92 -8.74 -18.36
C SER A 160 -4.15 -9.06 -17.50
N LEU A 161 -4.43 -8.24 -16.48
CA LEU A 161 -5.58 -8.41 -15.60
C LEU A 161 -6.91 -8.18 -16.31
N ILE A 162 -6.97 -7.22 -17.26
CA ILE A 162 -8.14 -7.04 -18.14
C ILE A 162 -8.39 -8.31 -18.96
N GLY A 163 -7.34 -8.93 -19.49
CA GLY A 163 -7.45 -10.21 -20.21
C GLY A 163 -8.01 -11.33 -19.32
N TYR A 164 -7.52 -11.45 -18.09
CA TYR A 164 -8.01 -12.45 -17.14
C TYR A 164 -9.44 -12.16 -16.68
N HIS A 165 -9.80 -10.90 -16.44
CA HIS A 165 -11.17 -10.51 -16.16
C HIS A 165 -12.10 -10.89 -17.32
N GLY A 166 -11.69 -10.63 -18.57
CA GLY A 166 -12.45 -11.02 -19.76
C GLY A 166 -12.64 -12.54 -19.90
N LEU A 167 -11.68 -13.33 -19.44
CA LEU A 167 -11.74 -14.79 -19.51
C LEU A 167 -12.55 -15.42 -18.36
N TYR A 168 -12.38 -14.92 -17.14
CA TYR A 168 -12.94 -15.53 -15.93
C TYR A 168 -14.15 -14.79 -15.36
N GLY A 169 -14.45 -13.59 -15.86
CA GLY A 169 -15.52 -12.73 -15.35
C GLY A 169 -15.16 -11.96 -14.07
N THR A 170 -14.02 -12.24 -13.44
CA THR A 170 -13.50 -11.53 -12.27
C THR A 170 -11.99 -11.75 -12.15
N ILE A 171 -11.31 -10.95 -11.32
CA ILE A 171 -9.91 -11.15 -10.90
C ILE A 171 -9.79 -11.52 -9.42
N CYS A 172 -10.90 -11.75 -8.73
CA CYS A 172 -10.91 -11.97 -7.28
C CYS A 172 -11.08 -13.43 -6.86
N ASP A 173 -11.41 -14.32 -7.81
CA ASP A 173 -11.70 -15.74 -7.54
C ASP A 173 -10.45 -16.61 -7.40
N ARG A 174 -9.26 -16.03 -7.56
CA ARG A 174 -7.98 -16.72 -7.55
C ARG A 174 -6.84 -15.80 -7.12
N ASP A 175 -5.69 -16.41 -6.85
CA ASP A 175 -4.46 -15.66 -6.60
C ASP A 175 -3.69 -15.42 -7.91
N TYR A 176 -2.81 -14.43 -7.88
CA TYR A 176 -1.91 -14.13 -8.99
C TYR A 176 -0.48 -14.10 -8.49
N SER A 177 0.39 -14.88 -9.13
CA SER A 177 1.83 -14.72 -8.99
C SER A 177 2.27 -13.60 -9.93
N ILE A 178 2.76 -12.52 -9.35
CA ILE A 178 3.19 -11.32 -10.06
C ILE A 178 4.69 -11.17 -9.86
N GLU A 179 5.43 -11.18 -10.96
CA GLU A 179 6.87 -10.93 -11.00
C GLU A 179 7.15 -9.67 -11.81
N ARG A 180 7.98 -8.78 -11.28
CA ARG A 180 8.51 -7.65 -12.06
C ARG A 180 9.83 -8.05 -12.68
N VAL A 181 9.97 -7.86 -13.99
CA VAL A 181 11.20 -8.13 -14.74
C VAL A 181 11.69 -6.84 -15.38
N GLY A 182 12.97 -6.55 -15.17
CA GLY A 182 13.64 -5.38 -15.71
C GLY A 182 13.60 -4.16 -14.78
N ALA A 183 14.49 -3.22 -15.09
CA ALA A 183 14.59 -1.93 -14.42
C ALA A 183 14.22 -0.78 -15.37
N ASP A 184 13.96 0.38 -14.80
CA ASP A 184 13.76 1.65 -15.51
C ASP A 184 12.69 1.58 -16.62
N LYS A 185 13.08 2.03 -17.82
CA LYS A 185 12.24 2.14 -19.03
C LYS A 185 11.81 0.80 -19.61
N HIS A 186 12.37 -0.31 -19.12
CA HIS A 186 12.09 -1.66 -19.60
C HIS A 186 11.51 -2.53 -18.50
N THR A 187 10.58 -1.97 -17.72
CA THR A 187 9.85 -2.72 -16.69
C THR A 187 8.64 -3.45 -17.30
N GLU A 188 8.59 -4.77 -17.12
CA GLU A 188 7.47 -5.65 -17.48
C GLU A 188 6.95 -6.39 -16.24
N TYR A 189 5.65 -6.70 -16.21
CA TYR A 189 5.03 -7.53 -15.18
C TYR A 189 4.57 -8.85 -15.78
N ARG A 190 5.12 -9.95 -15.27
CA ARG A 190 4.68 -11.30 -15.58
C ARG A 190 3.62 -11.71 -14.55
N ILE A 191 2.37 -11.74 -14.99
CA ILE A 191 1.21 -12.02 -14.14
C ILE A 191 0.65 -13.38 -14.54
N VAL A 192 0.75 -14.35 -13.63
CA VAL A 192 0.31 -15.73 -13.83
C VAL A 192 -0.78 -16.07 -12.81
N PRO A 193 -1.98 -16.48 -13.25
CA PRO A 193 -3.02 -16.93 -12.32
C PRO A 193 -2.57 -18.23 -11.66
N VAL A 194 -2.85 -18.34 -10.36
CA VAL A 194 -2.68 -19.56 -9.57
C VAL A 194 -4.01 -20.30 -9.55
N ASP A 195 -3.96 -21.62 -9.31
CA ASP A 195 -5.18 -22.41 -9.14
C ASP A 195 -6.05 -21.82 -8.02
N PRO A 196 -7.37 -21.68 -8.25
CA PRO A 196 -8.27 -21.09 -7.29
C PRO A 196 -8.35 -21.94 -6.01
N VAL A 197 -8.48 -21.26 -4.87
CA VAL A 197 -8.82 -21.91 -3.61
C VAL A 197 -10.34 -21.99 -3.55
N ASP A 198 -10.90 -23.21 -3.58
CA ASP A 198 -12.36 -23.39 -3.74
C ASP A 198 -13.21 -22.66 -2.69
N GLU A 199 -12.71 -22.55 -1.46
CA GLU A 199 -13.35 -21.82 -0.35
C GLU A 199 -13.41 -20.29 -0.58
N LEU A 200 -12.57 -19.76 -1.47
CA LEU A 200 -12.34 -18.33 -1.69
C LEU A 200 -12.52 -17.95 -3.17
N ARG A 201 -13.46 -18.61 -3.85
CA ARG A 201 -13.86 -18.29 -5.24
C ARG A 201 -14.89 -17.18 -5.34
N ASP A 202 -15.82 -17.11 -4.39
CA ASP A 202 -16.89 -16.12 -4.40
C ASP A 202 -16.39 -14.79 -3.80
N LEU A 203 -16.60 -13.68 -4.54
CA LEU A 203 -16.11 -12.36 -4.13
C LEU A 203 -16.66 -11.93 -2.77
N LYS A 204 -17.94 -12.21 -2.47
CA LYS A 204 -18.53 -11.82 -1.18
C LYS A 204 -17.89 -12.60 -0.05
N VAL A 205 -17.67 -13.90 -0.25
CA VAL A 205 -16.95 -14.74 0.73
C VAL A 205 -15.52 -14.24 0.93
N VAL A 206 -14.81 -13.86 -0.14
CA VAL A 206 -13.46 -13.27 -0.05
C VAL A 206 -13.49 -11.97 0.76
N GLN A 207 -14.40 -11.05 0.44
CA GLN A 207 -14.51 -9.76 1.14
C GLN A 207 -14.87 -9.94 2.61
N GLU A 208 -15.81 -10.83 2.94
CA GLU A 208 -16.18 -11.15 4.32
C GLU A 208 -15.00 -11.77 5.09
N PHE A 209 -14.31 -12.74 4.49
CA PHE A 209 -13.16 -13.41 5.10
C PHE A 209 -11.99 -12.46 5.43
N TYR A 210 -11.78 -11.46 4.58
CA TYR A 210 -10.76 -10.43 4.78
C TYR A 210 -11.30 -9.16 5.47
N GLY A 211 -12.58 -9.12 5.85
CA GLY A 211 -13.20 -7.96 6.51
C GLY A 211 -13.18 -6.69 5.67
N TYR A 212 -13.25 -6.80 4.34
CA TYR A 212 -13.26 -5.63 3.46
C TYR A 212 -14.55 -4.83 3.65
N GLY A 213 -14.42 -3.57 4.10
CA GLY A 213 -15.56 -2.71 4.47
C GLY A 213 -16.07 -2.92 5.89
N ARG A 214 -15.37 -3.69 6.72
CA ARG A 214 -15.64 -3.79 8.15
C ARG A 214 -15.19 -2.50 8.85
N GLU A 215 -16.01 -1.99 9.77
CA GLU A 215 -15.62 -0.86 10.61
C GLU A 215 -14.41 -1.22 11.49
N TRP A 216 -13.47 -0.27 11.59
CA TRP A 216 -12.31 -0.41 12.45
C TRP A 216 -12.72 -0.45 13.93
N ASN A 217 -12.22 -1.43 14.68
CA ASN A 217 -12.47 -1.57 16.11
C ASN A 217 -11.15 -1.63 16.88
N ASP A 218 -10.82 -0.57 17.63
CA ASP A 218 -9.59 -0.49 18.42
C ASP A 218 -9.52 -1.50 19.57
N ASP A 219 -10.67 -1.97 20.06
CA ASP A 219 -10.75 -2.93 21.16
C ASP A 219 -10.58 -4.39 20.70
N ASP A 220 -10.61 -4.64 19.38
CA ASP A 220 -10.43 -5.98 18.81
C ASP A 220 -8.94 -6.28 18.59
N PRO A 221 -8.33 -7.25 19.30
CA PRO A 221 -6.93 -7.62 19.10
C PRO A 221 -6.67 -8.24 17.73
N GLU A 222 -7.69 -8.78 17.07
CA GLU A 222 -7.59 -9.38 15.73
C GLU A 222 -7.84 -8.36 14.61
N ARG A 223 -8.07 -7.08 14.91
CA ARG A 223 -8.36 -6.03 13.90
C ARG A 223 -7.36 -5.99 12.74
N PHE A 224 -6.10 -6.33 13.00
CA PHE A 224 -5.01 -6.36 12.02
C PHE A 224 -5.03 -7.57 11.08
N LEU A 225 -5.87 -8.57 11.36
CA LEU A 225 -6.18 -9.65 10.44
C LEU A 225 -7.24 -9.24 9.41
N PHE A 226 -7.85 -8.07 9.55
CA PHE A 226 -8.87 -7.55 8.63
C PHE A 226 -8.36 -6.35 7.84
N CYS A 227 -8.92 -6.17 6.66
CA CYS A 227 -8.57 -5.07 5.78
C CYS A 227 -8.94 -3.74 6.46
N PRO A 228 -7.98 -2.81 6.65
CA PRO A 228 -8.19 -1.66 7.52
C PRO A 228 -9.12 -0.59 6.94
N GLN A 229 -9.31 -0.57 5.61
CA GLN A 229 -10.13 0.39 4.90
C GLN A 229 -10.46 -0.12 3.49
N THR A 230 -11.55 0.38 2.92
CA THR A 230 -11.91 0.15 1.53
C THR A 230 -11.09 1.03 0.57
N LEU A 231 -11.16 0.70 -0.72
CA LEU A 231 -10.51 1.46 -1.79
C LEU A 231 -11.11 2.86 -1.93
N HIS A 232 -12.42 2.99 -1.71
CA HIS A 232 -13.13 4.27 -1.80
C HIS A 232 -12.80 5.19 -0.63
N GLU A 233 -12.82 4.67 0.61
CA GLU A 233 -12.40 5.44 1.79
C GLU A 233 -10.95 5.95 1.66
N TRP A 234 -10.07 5.08 1.15
CA TRP A 234 -8.71 5.47 0.81
C TRP A 234 -8.67 6.60 -0.22
N ALA A 235 -9.38 6.46 -1.34
CA ALA A 235 -9.36 7.44 -2.42
C ALA A 235 -9.95 8.79 -1.99
N ASP A 236 -11.03 8.77 -1.21
CA ASP A 236 -11.65 9.98 -0.68
C ASP A 236 -10.71 10.76 0.23
N TYR A 237 -10.02 10.07 1.15
CA TYR A 237 -9.01 10.72 1.98
C TYR A 237 -7.82 11.23 1.15
N HIS A 238 -7.32 10.42 0.21
CA HIS A 238 -6.13 10.75 -0.59
C HIS A 238 -6.34 11.84 -1.64
N SER A 239 -7.60 12.15 -1.96
CA SER A 239 -8.05 13.27 -2.80
C SER A 239 -8.59 14.47 -2.00
N SER A 240 -8.63 14.39 -0.67
CA SER A 240 -9.25 15.43 0.16
C SER A 240 -8.44 16.73 0.23
N GLU A 241 -9.17 17.84 0.36
CA GLU A 241 -8.55 19.16 0.55
C GLU A 241 -7.85 19.24 1.91
N GLU A 242 -8.42 18.60 2.92
CA GLU A 242 -7.89 18.54 4.29
C GLU A 242 -6.50 17.90 4.29
N ARG A 243 -6.32 16.78 3.57
CA ARG A 243 -5.01 16.13 3.43
C ARG A 243 -4.03 17.02 2.69
N ALA A 244 -4.45 17.69 1.62
CA ALA A 244 -3.60 18.63 0.89
C ALA A 244 -3.13 19.78 1.79
N LYS A 245 -4.07 20.43 2.51
CA LYS A 245 -3.74 21.49 3.48
C LYS A 245 -2.78 21.00 4.56
N PHE A 246 -3.05 19.83 5.13
CA PHE A 246 -2.24 19.27 6.21
C PHE A 246 -0.77 19.09 5.80
N TRP A 247 -0.51 18.69 4.56
CA TRP A 247 0.84 18.39 4.08
C TRP A 247 1.51 19.51 3.28
N LEU A 248 0.75 20.44 2.70
CA LEU A 248 1.28 21.46 1.79
C LEU A 248 1.27 22.88 2.38
N LEU A 249 0.55 23.11 3.48
CA LEU A 249 0.64 24.39 4.19
C LEU A 249 1.85 24.39 5.14
N PRO A 250 2.54 25.53 5.29
CA PRO A 250 3.58 25.68 6.31
C PRO A 250 3.05 25.40 7.72
N LYS A 251 3.84 24.75 8.57
CA LYS A 251 3.51 24.60 9.98
C LYS A 251 3.70 25.92 10.71
N ALA A 252 2.73 26.29 11.55
CA ALA A 252 2.66 27.62 12.18
C ALA A 252 3.82 27.96 13.14
N ASP A 253 4.58 26.96 13.61
CA ASP A 253 5.62 27.12 14.64
C ASP A 253 7.03 26.70 14.20
N GLU A 254 7.24 26.36 12.93
CA GLU A 254 8.57 26.01 12.42
C GLU A 254 9.13 27.15 11.56
N PRO A 255 10.38 27.61 11.80
CA PRO A 255 11.00 28.60 10.92
C PRO A 255 11.00 28.07 9.48
N PRO A 256 10.91 28.97 8.47
CA PRO A 256 10.96 28.53 7.08
C PRO A 256 12.19 27.66 6.88
N VAL A 257 11.99 26.47 6.30
CA VAL A 257 13.06 25.53 5.99
C VAL A 257 13.98 26.21 4.97
N ASN A 258 14.96 26.98 5.47
CA ASN A 258 16.12 27.42 4.72
C ASN A 258 17.04 26.21 4.57
N GLY A 259 16.57 25.23 3.79
CA GLY A 259 17.39 24.10 3.36
C GLY A 259 18.28 24.60 2.24
N ASN A 260 19.54 24.87 2.56
CA ASN A 260 20.58 24.82 1.55
C ASN A 260 20.49 23.39 0.93
N PRO A 261 20.40 23.20 -0.40
CA PRO A 261 20.17 21.89 -1.02
C PRO A 261 21.26 20.84 -0.72
N ALA A 262 22.34 21.24 -0.06
CA ALA A 262 23.45 20.41 0.38
C ALA A 262 23.27 19.80 1.79
N ASP A 263 22.32 20.28 2.59
CA ASP A 263 22.08 19.82 3.98
C ASP A 263 20.83 18.93 4.07
N ALA A 264 20.60 18.10 3.06
CA ALA A 264 19.68 16.98 3.20
C ALA A 264 20.18 16.10 4.36
N PRO A 265 19.37 15.82 5.39
CA PRO A 265 19.82 15.00 6.50
C PRO A 265 20.25 13.63 5.98
N ALA A 266 21.48 13.23 6.34
CA ALA A 266 21.93 11.87 6.17
C ALA A 266 20.87 10.95 6.79
N PHE A 267 20.37 10.02 5.98
CA PHE A 267 19.41 9.01 6.37
C PHE A 267 19.82 8.38 7.71
N ALA A 268 19.11 8.73 8.79
CA ALA A 268 19.32 8.13 10.09
C ALA A 268 18.78 6.69 10.06
N GLN A 269 19.66 5.76 9.71
CA GLN A 269 19.50 4.34 9.96
C GLN A 269 19.61 4.11 11.47
N SER A 270 18.51 3.77 12.13
CA SER A 270 18.57 3.21 13.48
C SER A 270 18.45 1.70 13.41
N SER A 271 19.60 1.00 13.40
CA SER A 271 19.79 -0.31 14.05
C SER A 271 21.27 -0.71 14.08
N PRO A 272 21.71 -1.48 15.10
CA PRO A 272 23.09 -1.48 15.60
C PRO A 272 24.10 -2.28 14.77
N SER A 273 25.36 -1.92 14.98
CA SER A 273 26.56 -2.23 14.20
C SER A 273 26.99 -3.70 14.09
N ALA A 274 27.53 -4.07 12.90
CA ALA A 274 28.85 -4.70 12.61
C ALA A 274 28.81 -5.90 11.62
N PRO A 275 29.94 -6.28 10.96
CA PRO A 275 31.01 -5.48 10.37
C PRO A 275 31.11 -5.66 8.82
N ALA A 276 31.97 -4.84 8.21
CA ALA A 276 32.06 -4.54 6.79
C ALA A 276 32.55 -5.66 5.87
N PHE A 277 31.93 -5.76 4.68
CA PHE A 277 32.61 -6.10 3.42
C PHE A 277 32.07 -5.21 2.30
N SER A 278 32.99 -4.56 1.60
CA SER A 278 32.78 -3.64 0.48
C SER A 278 32.43 -4.38 -0.80
N ASP A 279 31.37 -3.97 -1.49
CA ASP A 279 31.37 -4.00 -2.95
C ASP A 279 30.38 -2.99 -3.55
N THR A 280 30.84 -2.29 -4.59
CA THR A 280 30.17 -1.18 -5.27
C THR A 280 28.95 -1.65 -6.07
N SER A 281 27.75 -1.20 -5.67
CA SER A 281 26.57 -1.15 -6.54
C SER A 281 25.64 -0.03 -6.10
N THR A 282 25.28 0.83 -7.06
CA THR A 282 24.38 1.98 -6.90
C THR A 282 22.93 1.52 -6.68
N PRO A 283 22.24 1.95 -5.61
CA PRO A 283 20.84 1.59 -5.37
C PRO A 283 19.89 2.59 -6.03
N ASP A 284 19.03 2.08 -6.92
CA ASP A 284 17.86 2.77 -7.48
C ASP A 284 16.57 2.15 -6.93
N GLU A 285 15.53 2.97 -6.93
CA GLU A 285 14.29 3.00 -6.17
C GLU A 285 13.57 1.65 -5.94
N ALA A 286 13.68 1.14 -4.71
CA ALA A 286 12.62 0.38 -4.08
C ALA A 286 12.78 0.39 -2.56
N GLN A 287 11.75 0.88 -1.86
CA GLN A 287 11.66 0.93 -0.41
C GLN A 287 12.07 -0.43 0.20
N ALA A 288 12.90 -0.36 1.24
CA ALA A 288 13.45 -1.54 1.91
C ALA A 288 12.34 -2.29 2.65
N ALA A 289 12.10 -3.53 2.27
CA ALA A 289 11.47 -4.51 3.16
C ALA A 289 12.58 -5.11 4.05
N PRO A 290 12.35 -5.34 5.35
CA PRO A 290 13.29 -6.06 6.19
C PRO A 290 13.50 -7.49 5.67
N GLN A 291 14.75 -7.96 5.66
CA GLN A 291 15.07 -9.36 5.38
C GLN A 291 14.55 -10.24 6.53
N VAL A 292 13.60 -11.12 6.23
CA VAL A 292 13.05 -12.07 7.21
C VAL A 292 13.85 -13.37 7.17
N ALA A 293 14.47 -13.71 8.29
CA ALA A 293 15.02 -15.04 8.53
C ALA A 293 13.89 -16.09 8.56
N PRO A 294 14.12 -17.35 8.14
CA PRO A 294 13.05 -18.34 8.04
C PRO A 294 12.35 -18.55 9.40
N PRO A 295 11.02 -18.44 9.49
CA PRO A 295 10.32 -18.66 10.75
C PRO A 295 10.40 -20.14 11.13
N THR A 296 10.98 -20.38 12.30
CA THR A 296 10.88 -21.65 13.02
C THR A 296 9.42 -21.88 13.43
N GLY A 297 8.80 -22.91 12.84
CA GLY A 297 7.68 -23.69 13.38
C GLY A 297 6.56 -22.92 14.06
N THR A 298 5.58 -22.47 13.30
CA THR A 298 4.27 -22.06 13.83
C THR A 298 3.22 -23.08 13.38
N ASP A 299 2.39 -23.57 14.30
CA ASP A 299 1.42 -24.64 14.05
C ASP A 299 0.18 -24.11 13.30
N PHE A 300 0.32 -24.02 11.97
CA PHE A 300 -0.68 -23.48 11.03
C PHE A 300 -2.04 -24.18 11.07
N ALA A 301 -2.11 -25.43 11.54
CA ALA A 301 -3.37 -26.17 11.66
C ALA A 301 -4.31 -25.56 12.70
N SER A 302 -3.74 -25.01 13.79
CA SER A 302 -4.51 -24.43 14.90
C SER A 302 -5.11 -23.05 14.58
N LEU A 303 -4.42 -22.25 13.75
CA LEU A 303 -4.89 -20.92 13.32
C LEU A 303 -6.01 -21.05 12.27
N ARG A 304 -5.86 -21.99 11.33
CA ARG A 304 -6.89 -22.30 10.33
C ARG A 304 -8.19 -22.76 10.99
N ALA A 305 -8.10 -23.67 11.97
CA ALA A 305 -9.26 -24.17 12.71
C ALA A 305 -9.99 -23.10 13.54
N LYS A 306 -9.28 -22.07 14.01
CA LYS A 306 -9.88 -20.93 14.76
C LYS A 306 -10.61 -19.93 13.87
N LEU A 307 -10.24 -19.79 12.61
CA LEU A 307 -10.81 -18.79 11.68
C LEU A 307 -11.94 -19.34 10.81
N MET A 308 -12.07 -20.66 10.65
CA MET A 308 -13.19 -21.29 9.93
C MET A 308 -14.60 -21.22 10.59
N PRO A 309 -14.79 -21.01 11.92
CA PRO A 309 -16.13 -20.91 12.50
C PRO A 309 -16.90 -19.64 12.10
N HIS A 310 -16.24 -18.65 11.49
CA HIS A 310 -16.87 -17.42 11.02
C HIS A 310 -17.37 -17.47 9.57
N ALA A 311 -17.17 -18.59 8.87
CA ALA A 311 -17.80 -18.83 7.58
C ALA A 311 -19.23 -19.36 7.80
N PRO A 312 -20.29 -18.73 7.25
CA PRO A 312 -21.60 -19.35 7.23
C PRO A 312 -21.47 -20.67 6.47
N GLN A 313 -21.83 -21.78 7.14
CA GLN A 313 -21.90 -23.09 6.50
C GLN A 313 -22.83 -22.98 5.30
N ALA A 314 -22.28 -23.11 4.10
CA ALA A 314 -23.07 -23.22 2.88
C ALA A 314 -24.03 -24.40 3.04
N GLN A 315 -25.32 -24.09 3.24
CA GLN A 315 -26.38 -25.08 3.20
C GLN A 315 -26.36 -25.69 1.80
N LYS A 316 -25.99 -26.97 1.74
CA LYS A 316 -26.12 -27.77 0.52
C LYS A 316 -27.59 -27.80 0.13
N ALA A 317 -27.90 -27.25 -1.04
CA ALA A 317 -29.10 -27.59 -1.81
C ALA A 317 -28.80 -28.80 -2.70
#